data_AF-A0AA38MQ03-F1
#
_entry.id   AF-A0AA38MQ03-F1
#
_cell.length_a   1.000
_cell.length_b   1.000
_cell.length_c   1.000
_cell.angle_alpha   90.00
_cell.angle_beta   90.00
_cell.angle_gamma   90.00
#
_symmetry.space_group_name_H-M   'P 1'
#
loop_
_entity.id
_entity.type
_entity.pdbx_description
1 polymer ?
#
loop_
_entity_poly.entity_id
_entity_poly.type
_entity_poly.pdbx_seq_one_letter_code
_entity_poly.pdbx_strand_id
1 'polypeptide(L)'
;MFQNKIVLSDISQPFQNSNSPKMDDDDQFVPDDVQKIVKDNIEACLTDTTYEVEKVNQWSARVSEQCLTALSKLKKNFKYVVTCSIMQKTGAGLHTASSCYWDSTTDGTCTVRWENKTMYCIVTVFGLAI
;
A
#
# COMPACT_ATOMS: atom_id res chain seq x y z
N MET A 1 6.11 -0.40 -31.77
CA MET A 1 7.26 0.47 -31.43
C MET A 1 6.89 1.25 -30.18
N PHE A 2 7.76 1.23 -29.17
CA PHE A 2 7.50 1.59 -27.78
C PHE A 2 7.00 3.02 -27.54
N GLN A 3 5.93 3.15 -26.76
CA GLN A 3 5.63 4.24 -25.81
C GLN A 3 4.77 3.56 -24.72
N ASN A 4 5.31 3.08 -23.60
CA ASN A 4 5.77 3.85 -22.44
C ASN A 4 4.82 4.99 -22.03
N LYS A 5 3.62 4.63 -21.58
CA LYS A 5 2.85 5.41 -20.60
C LYS A 5 2.12 4.45 -19.66
N ILE A 6 2.76 4.18 -18.52
CA ILE A 6 2.05 3.76 -17.32
C ILE A 6 1.23 5.00 -16.91
N VAL A 7 -0.04 5.03 -17.29
CA VAL A 7 -0.97 6.06 -16.80
C VAL A 7 -1.45 5.61 -15.44
N LEU A 8 -0.63 5.86 -14.41
CA LEU A 8 -1.03 5.82 -13.01
C LEU A 8 -1.24 7.27 -12.52
N SER A 9 -2.09 8.05 -13.20
CA SER A 9 -2.36 9.42 -12.73
C SER A 9 -3.80 9.91 -12.69
N ASP A 10 -4.79 9.36 -13.40
CA ASP A 10 -6.09 10.07 -13.44
C ASP A 10 -7.32 9.15 -13.61
N ILE A 11 -7.87 8.64 -12.50
CA ILE A 11 -9.32 8.35 -12.39
C ILE A 11 -9.83 8.85 -11.03
N SER A 12 -9.46 10.07 -10.68
CA SER A 12 -10.04 10.83 -9.57
C SER A 12 -9.75 12.31 -9.82
N GLN A 13 -10.63 13.00 -10.54
CA GLN A 13 -10.62 14.47 -10.45
C GLN A 13 -11.23 14.83 -9.10
N PRO A 14 -10.50 15.53 -8.20
CA PRO A 14 -11.12 16.02 -6.99
C PRO A 14 -12.10 17.14 -7.36
N PHE A 15 -13.36 17.00 -6.97
CA PHE A 15 -14.25 18.15 -6.83
C PHE A 15 -13.72 18.96 -5.64
N GLN A 16 -12.95 20.02 -5.90
CA GLN A 16 -12.50 20.92 -4.83
C GLN A 16 -13.68 21.76 -4.35
N ASN A 17 -14.21 21.43 -3.18
CA ASN A 17 -15.09 22.32 -2.42
C ASN A 17 -14.23 23.21 -1.51
N SER A 18 -14.26 24.51 -1.74
CA SER A 18 -13.31 25.50 -1.19
C SER A 18 -13.58 25.90 0.27
N ASN A 19 -13.98 24.97 1.14
CA ASN A 19 -14.33 25.27 2.55
C ASN A 19 -14.05 24.10 3.51
N SER A 20 -12.89 23.45 3.40
CA SER A 20 -12.48 22.41 4.36
C SER A 20 -11.93 23.06 5.65
N PRO A 21 -12.35 22.62 6.85
CA PRO A 21 -11.70 23.00 8.11
C PRO A 21 -10.21 22.63 8.06
N LYS A 22 -9.33 23.46 8.63
CA LYS A 22 -7.92 23.10 8.80
C LYS A 22 -7.84 21.92 9.78
N MET A 23 -7.51 20.73 9.30
CA MET A 23 -7.19 19.59 10.17
C MET A 23 -5.84 19.82 10.82
N ASP A 24 -5.73 19.40 12.08
CA ASP A 24 -4.46 19.35 12.78
C ASP A 24 -3.54 18.31 12.10
N ASP A 25 -2.23 18.59 12.02
CA ASP A 25 -1.24 17.72 11.32
C ASP A 25 -1.24 16.26 11.81
N ASP A 26 -1.74 16.01 13.02
CA ASP A 26 -1.86 14.67 13.62
C ASP A 26 -2.94 13.81 12.94
N ASP A 27 -3.96 14.43 12.33
CA ASP A 27 -5.07 13.73 11.67
C ASP A 27 -4.87 13.57 10.16
N GLN A 28 -3.71 13.95 9.62
CA GLN A 28 -3.41 13.76 8.21
C GLN A 28 -2.78 12.38 7.94
N PHE A 29 -3.25 11.71 6.88
CA PHE A 29 -2.59 10.54 6.34
C PHE A 29 -1.28 10.95 5.67
N VAL A 30 -0.15 10.47 6.18
CA VAL A 30 1.19 10.77 5.66
C VAL A 30 1.69 9.55 4.87
N PRO A 31 1.66 9.56 3.52
CA PRO A 31 2.01 8.39 2.71
C PRO A 31 3.45 7.92 2.92
N ASP A 32 4.38 8.84 3.18
CA ASP A 32 5.81 8.53 3.34
C ASP A 32 6.08 7.70 4.60
N ASP A 33 5.44 8.03 5.72
CA ASP A 33 5.54 7.27 6.96
C ASP A 33 4.98 5.87 6.80
N VAL A 34 3.81 5.77 6.16
CA VAL A 34 3.14 4.49 5.85
C VAL A 34 4.01 3.66 4.90
N GLN A 35 4.58 4.28 3.87
CA GLN A 35 5.47 3.62 2.90
C GLN A 35 6.67 3.01 3.60
N LYS A 36 7.32 3.76 4.50
CA LYS A 36 8.47 3.27 5.28
C LYS A 36 8.09 2.08 6.15
N ILE A 37 7.01 2.18 6.92
CA ILE A 37 6.51 1.09 7.77
C ILE A 37 6.24 -0.16 6.94
N VAL A 38 5.56 -0.02 5.80
CA VAL A 38 5.22 -1.15 4.93
C VAL A 38 6.49 -1.78 4.36
N LYS A 39 7.44 -0.98 3.89
CA LYS A 39 8.71 -1.46 3.34
C LYS A 39 9.52 -2.24 4.37
N ASP A 40 9.66 -1.70 5.59
CA ASP A 40 10.41 -2.35 6.68
C ASP A 40 9.80 -3.71 7.05
N ASN A 41 8.45 -3.81 7.09
CA ASN A 41 7.76 -5.07 7.38
C ASN A 41 7.87 -6.10 6.24
N ILE A 42 7.84 -5.66 4.98
CA ILE A 42 8.07 -6.55 3.84
C ILE A 42 9.49 -7.10 3.89
N GLU A 43 10.49 -6.24 4.10
CA GLU A 43 11.90 -6.64 4.17
C GLU A 43 12.14 -7.60 5.34
N ALA A 44 11.55 -7.37 6.50
CA ALA A 44 11.65 -8.25 7.66
C ALA A 44 11.05 -9.66 7.41
N CYS A 45 10.09 -9.79 6.49
CA CYS A 45 9.43 -11.06 6.18
C CYS A 45 10.05 -11.80 4.99
N LEU A 46 10.50 -11.09 3.95
CA LEU A 46 10.77 -11.67 2.63
C LEU A 46 12.23 -11.56 2.15
N THR A 47 13.09 -10.78 2.82
CA THR A 47 14.46 -10.53 2.31
C THR A 47 15.28 -11.79 2.12
N ASP A 48 15.25 -12.71 3.10
CA ASP A 48 16.05 -13.94 3.09
C ASP A 48 15.24 -15.17 2.65
N THR A 49 14.14 -14.98 1.92
CA THR A 49 13.26 -16.07 1.48
C THR A 49 13.30 -16.28 -0.02
N THR A 50 13.26 -17.55 -0.43
CA THR A 50 13.05 -17.96 -1.82
C THR A 50 11.58 -18.28 -2.02
N TYR A 51 11.04 -17.96 -3.20
CA TYR A 51 9.62 -18.20 -3.48
C TYR A 51 9.25 -19.68 -3.32
N GLU A 52 8.26 -19.93 -2.46
CA GLU A 52 7.65 -21.25 -2.23
C GLU A 52 6.13 -21.06 -2.21
N VAL A 53 5.42 -21.69 -3.15
CA VAL A 53 3.97 -21.51 -3.34
C VAL A 53 3.15 -21.84 -2.09
N GLU A 54 3.59 -22.83 -1.32
CA GLU A 54 2.92 -23.28 -0.09
C GLU A 54 3.00 -22.22 1.03
N LYS A 55 4.05 -21.39 1.03
CA LYS A 55 4.29 -20.36 2.05
C LYS A 55 3.70 -19.00 1.68
N VAL A 56 3.27 -18.79 0.43
CA VAL A 56 2.75 -17.50 -0.06
C VAL A 56 1.63 -16.97 0.83
N ASN A 57 0.62 -17.81 1.15
CA ASN A 57 -0.51 -17.39 1.98
C ASN A 57 -0.09 -17.02 3.41
N GLN A 58 0.90 -17.73 3.96
CA GLN A 58 1.45 -17.45 5.28
C GLN A 58 2.21 -16.12 5.28
N TRP A 59 3.04 -15.88 4.26
CA TRP A 59 3.78 -14.63 4.12
C TRP A 59 2.86 -13.44 3.89
N SER A 60 1.84 -13.58 3.03
CA SER A 60 0.90 -12.49 2.77
C SER A 60 0.13 -12.09 4.04
N ALA A 61 -0.34 -13.08 4.81
CA ALA A 61 -1.01 -12.84 6.08
C ALA A 61 -0.06 -12.18 7.10
N ARG A 62 1.15 -12.71 7.25
CA ARG A 62 2.17 -12.17 8.16
C ARG A 62 2.51 -10.71 7.82
N VAL A 63 2.74 -10.40 6.55
CA VAL A 63 3.02 -9.03 6.11
C VAL A 63 1.84 -8.11 6.40
N SER A 64 0.60 -8.52 6.07
CA SER A 64 -0.59 -7.70 6.35
C SER A 64 -0.80 -7.44 7.84
N GLU A 65 -0.61 -8.45 8.69
CA GLU A 65 -0.77 -8.34 10.15
C GLU A 65 0.30 -7.47 10.78
N GLN A 66 1.56 -7.62 10.35
CA GLN A 66 2.66 -6.78 10.83
C GLN A 66 2.48 -5.32 10.43
N CYS A 67 2.08 -5.06 9.17
CA CYS A 67 1.74 -3.71 8.72
C CYS A 67 0.59 -3.11 9.54
N LEU A 68 -0.52 -3.83 9.73
CA LEU A 68 -1.64 -3.35 10.55
C LEU A 68 -1.24 -3.08 12.00
N THR A 69 -0.41 -3.95 12.58
CA THR A 69 0.11 -3.79 13.95
C THR A 69 1.05 -2.59 14.08
N ALA A 70 1.86 -2.30 13.07
CA ALA A 70 2.74 -1.14 13.07
C ALA A 70 1.95 0.17 12.85
N LEU A 71 0.97 0.15 11.95
CA LEU A 71 0.10 1.30 11.68
C LEU A 71 -0.78 1.66 12.88
N SER A 72 -1.30 0.67 13.61
CA SER A 72 -2.10 0.92 14.82
C SER A 72 -1.30 1.58 15.95
N LYS A 73 0.03 1.40 15.99
CA LYS A 73 0.92 2.07 16.95
C LYS A 73 1.10 3.56 16.69
N LEU A 74 0.77 4.04 15.49
CA LEU A 74 0.75 5.47 15.19
C LEU A 74 -0.34 6.21 15.98
N LYS A 75 -1.33 5.49 16.53
CA LYS A 75 -2.43 6.03 17.35
C LYS A 75 -3.21 7.17 16.67
N LYS A 76 -3.17 7.25 15.34
CA LYS A 76 -3.98 8.16 14.54
C LYS A 76 -5.40 7.61 14.38
N ASN A 77 -6.39 8.49 14.26
CA ASN A 77 -7.80 8.12 14.09
C ASN A 77 -8.11 7.66 12.65
N PHE A 78 -7.56 6.51 12.28
CA PHE A 78 -7.75 5.92 10.96
C PHE A 78 -8.20 4.47 11.04
N LYS A 79 -9.08 4.09 10.11
CA LYS A 79 -9.32 2.70 9.75
C LYS A 79 -8.36 2.32 8.62
N TYR A 80 -7.46 1.39 8.91
CA TYR A 80 -6.50 0.88 7.91
C TYR A 80 -7.00 -0.40 7.24
N VAL A 81 -6.84 -0.46 5.92
CA VAL A 81 -7.05 -1.65 5.10
C VAL A 81 -5.74 -1.97 4.38
N VAL A 82 -5.22 -3.18 4.53
CA VAL A 82 -3.95 -3.61 3.93
C VAL A 82 -4.21 -4.79 3.00
N THR A 83 -3.81 -4.67 1.74
CA THR A 83 -3.84 -5.75 0.75
C THR A 83 -2.41 -6.14 0.39
N CYS A 84 -2.07 -7.42 0.49
CA CYS A 84 -0.75 -7.95 0.14
C CYS A 84 -0.89 -8.98 -0.99
N SER A 85 -0.13 -8.82 -2.07
CA SER A 85 -0.08 -9.73 -3.22
C SER A 85 1.36 -10.15 -3.49
N ILE A 86 1.62 -11.46 -3.44
CA ILE A 86 2.95 -12.05 -3.72
C ILE A 86 2.85 -12.88 -5.00
N MET A 87 3.79 -12.68 -5.93
CA MET A 87 3.81 -13.36 -7.23
C MET A 87 5.21 -13.86 -7.58
N GLN A 88 5.32 -15.06 -8.13
CA GLN A 88 6.59 -15.59 -8.62
C GLN A 88 7.15 -14.78 -9.81
N LYS A 89 8.47 -14.58 -9.85
CA LYS A 89 9.18 -14.02 -11.02
C LYS A 89 9.38 -15.10 -12.09
N THR A 90 8.41 -15.24 -12.98
CA THR A 90 8.45 -16.19 -14.12
C THR A 90 8.52 -15.51 -15.49
N GLY A 91 8.77 -14.19 -15.52
CA GLY A 91 8.73 -13.40 -16.75
C GLY A 91 7.32 -12.97 -17.17
N ALA A 92 6.28 -13.35 -16.42
CA ALA A 92 4.92 -12.84 -16.58
C ALA A 92 4.81 -11.39 -16.09
N GLY A 93 3.94 -10.62 -16.75
CA GLY A 93 3.57 -9.27 -16.31
C GLY A 93 2.51 -9.29 -15.21
N LEU A 94 2.52 -8.26 -14.35
CA LEU A 94 1.50 -8.03 -13.34
C LEU A 94 0.95 -6.60 -13.48
N HIS A 95 -0.37 -6.49 -13.48
CA HIS A 95 -1.08 -5.20 -13.46
C HIS A 95 -2.05 -5.19 -12.28
N THR A 96 -1.83 -4.27 -11.35
CA THR A 96 -2.69 -4.06 -10.18
C THR A 96 -3.29 -2.67 -10.27
N ALA A 97 -4.62 -2.58 -10.11
CA ALA A 97 -5.35 -1.32 -10.07
C ALA A 97 -6.34 -1.35 -8.90
N SER A 98 -6.59 -0.19 -8.31
CA SER A 98 -7.57 0.01 -7.25
C SER A 98 -8.40 1.25 -7.56
N SER A 99 -9.72 1.14 -7.44
CA SER A 99 -10.65 2.27 -7.56
C SER A 99 -11.35 2.49 -6.23
N CYS A 100 -11.36 3.72 -5.76
CA CYS A 100 -11.92 4.10 -4.47
C CYS A 100 -12.82 5.33 -4.61
N TYR A 101 -13.84 5.42 -3.75
CA TYR A 101 -14.65 6.62 -3.55
C TYR A 101 -14.54 7.01 -2.08
N TRP A 102 -13.93 8.15 -1.82
CA TRP A 102 -13.42 8.56 -0.50
C TRP A 102 -13.16 10.07 -0.44
N ASP A 103 -12.86 10.62 0.73
CA ASP A 103 -12.55 12.05 0.89
C ASP A 103 -11.06 12.31 0.61
N SER A 104 -10.76 13.05 -0.46
CA SER A 104 -9.38 13.37 -0.87
C SER A 104 -8.60 14.26 0.11
N THR A 105 -9.28 14.83 1.11
CA THR A 105 -8.68 15.71 2.12
C THR A 105 -8.16 14.89 3.31
N THR A 106 -8.89 13.84 3.67
CA THR A 106 -8.69 13.12 4.93
C THR A 106 -8.20 11.69 4.70
N ASP A 107 -8.67 11.03 3.65
CA ASP A 107 -8.33 9.65 3.31
C ASP A 107 -7.10 9.58 2.42
N GLY A 108 -6.39 8.45 2.44
CA GLY A 108 -5.19 8.26 1.65
C GLY A 108 -4.83 6.82 1.35
N THR A 109 -3.99 6.64 0.33
CA THR A 109 -3.45 5.33 -0.05
C THR A 109 -1.94 5.40 -0.21
N CYS A 110 -1.30 4.27 0.07
CA CYS A 110 0.08 4.03 -0.22
C CYS A 110 0.22 2.65 -0.86
N THR A 111 0.85 2.57 -2.04
CA THR A 111 1.24 1.30 -2.65
C THR A 111 2.74 1.17 -2.65
N VAL A 112 3.23 0.06 -2.09
CA VAL A 112 4.65 -0.29 -2.03
C VAL A 112 4.88 -1.53 -2.88
N ARG A 113 5.81 -1.42 -3.81
CA ARG A 113 6.31 -2.55 -4.60
C ARG A 113 7.69 -2.95 -4.10
N TRP A 114 7.82 -4.21 -3.74
CA TRP A 114 9.08 -4.84 -3.34
C TRP A 114 9.35 -6.05 -4.22
N GLU A 115 10.62 -6.39 -4.38
CA GLU A 115 11.03 -7.55 -5.16
C GLU A 115 12.36 -8.13 -4.69
N ASN A 116 12.50 -9.45 -4.83
CA ASN A 116 13.78 -10.14 -4.68
C ASN A 116 14.13 -10.90 -5.97
N LYS A 117 15.07 -11.84 -5.91
CA LYS A 117 15.48 -12.62 -7.08
C LYS A 117 14.36 -13.52 -7.64
N THR A 118 13.42 -13.95 -6.82
CA THR A 118 12.46 -15.02 -7.18
C THR A 118 10.99 -14.60 -7.16
N MET A 119 10.64 -13.46 -6.59
CA MET A 119 9.25 -12.99 -6.47
C MET A 119 9.11 -11.46 -6.41
N TYR A 120 7.89 -11.02 -6.66
CA TYR A 120 7.38 -9.67 -6.41
C TYR A 120 6.43 -9.70 -5.20
N CYS A 121 6.43 -8.64 -4.41
CA CYS A 121 5.47 -8.38 -3.36
C CYS A 121 4.90 -6.96 -3.55
N ILE A 122 3.59 -6.84 -3.67
CA ILE A 122 2.89 -5.57 -3.81
C ILE A 122 1.96 -5.45 -2.62
N VAL A 123 2.15 -4.39 -1.83
CA VAL A 123 1.32 -4.08 -0.68
C VAL A 123 0.65 -2.73 -0.89
N THR A 124 -0.67 -2.70 -0.82
CA THR A 124 -1.47 -1.48 -0.88
C THR A 124 -2.16 -1.26 0.46
N VAL A 125 -1.97 -0.07 1.02
CA VAL A 125 -2.62 0.39 2.25
C VAL A 125 -3.60 1.49 1.90
N PHE A 126 -4.80 1.43 2.49
CA PHE A 126 -5.78 2.51 2.50
C PHE A 126 -5.96 2.95 3.95
N GLY A 127 -5.81 4.24 4.24
CA GLY A 127 -6.16 4.85 5.51
C GLY A 127 -7.41 5.69 5.32
N LEU A 128 -8.47 5.35 6.06
CA LEU A 128 -9.74 6.07 6.05
C LEU A 128 -9.91 6.80 7.37
N ALA A 129 -10.05 8.12 7.35
CA ALA A 129 -10.26 8.91 8.56
C ALA A 129 -11.61 8.54 9.20
N ILE A 130 -11.70 8.62 10.53
CA ILE A 130 -12.90 8.27 11.32
C ILE A 130 -13.50 9.52 11.97
#